data_AF-A0A0R2NX04-F1
#
_entry.id   AF-A0A0R2NX04-F1
#
_cell.length_a   1.000
_cell.length_b   1.000
_cell.length_c   1.000
_cell.angle_alpha   90.00
_cell.angle_beta   90.00
_cell.angle_gamma   90.00
#
_symmetry.space_group_name_H-M   'P 1'
#
loop_
_entity.id
_entity.type
_entity.pdbx_description
1 polymer ?
#
loop_
_entity_poly.entity_id
_entity_poly.type
_entity_poly.pdbx_seq_one_letter_code
_entity_poly.pdbx_strand_id
1 'polypeptide(L)' 'MTKGTTSMGGFTKKKVHIRCRRCGKNSLHKRHHQCASCGFPEAKRRKYSWIKWYT' A
#
# COMPACT_ATOMS: atom_id res chain seq x y z
N MET A 1 23.75 -5.56 17.69
CA MET A 1 23.48 -6.17 16.36
C MET A 1 22.03 -6.65 16.27
N THR A 2 21.07 -5.75 16.09
CA THR A 2 19.63 -6.07 16.28
C THR A 2 18.70 -5.52 15.20
N LYS A 3 19.24 -5.04 14.07
CA LYS A 3 18.48 -4.53 12.91
C LYS A 3 18.95 -5.25 11.65
N GLY A 4 18.07 -5.40 10.66
CA GLY A 4 18.38 -6.08 9.39
C GLY A 4 17.90 -7.54 9.40
N THR A 5 18.83 -8.50 9.31
CA THR A 5 18.52 -9.93 9.12
C THR A 5 17.60 -10.48 10.21
N THR A 6 17.86 -10.16 11.49
CA THR A 6 17.04 -10.62 12.62
C THR A 6 15.60 -10.09 12.57
N SER A 7 15.39 -8.87 12.07
CA SER A 7 14.05 -8.28 11.92
C SER A 7 13.25 -8.86 10.75
N MET A 8 13.90 -9.36 9.68
CA MET A 8 13.20 -9.87 8.49
C MET A 8 12.32 -11.10 8.78
N GLY A 9 12.71 -11.96 9.73
CA GLY A 9 11.88 -13.10 10.16
C GLY A 9 10.53 -12.68 10.76
N GLY A 10 10.43 -11.47 11.32
CA GLY A 10 9.19 -10.92 11.85
C GLY A 10 8.23 -10.38 10.78
N PHE A 11 8.75 -9.95 9.62
CA PHE A 11 7.96 -9.35 8.54
C PHE A 11 7.09 -10.34 7.77
N THR A 12 7.29 -11.65 7.94
CA THR A 12 6.52 -12.68 7.21
C THR A 12 5.10 -12.87 7.76
N LYS A 13 4.88 -12.56 9.06
CA LYS A 13 3.67 -12.97 9.78
C LYS A 13 2.41 -12.17 9.42
N LYS A 14 2.53 -10.87 9.12
CA LYS A 14 1.36 -9.99 8.92
C LYS A 14 1.54 -9.16 7.65
N LYS A 15 0.63 -9.32 6.70
CA LYS A 15 0.60 -8.48 5.49
C LYS A 15 -0.14 -7.17 5.79
N VAL A 16 0.54 -6.05 5.53
CA VAL A 16 0.00 -4.70 5.71
C VAL A 16 -0.83 -4.28 4.48
N HIS A 17 -0.32 -4.57 3.29
CA HIS A 17 -0.97 -4.26 2.02
C HIS A 17 -1.52 -5.54 1.37
N ILE A 18 -2.73 -5.43 0.82
CA ILE A 18 -3.44 -6.43 0.04
C ILE A 18 -3.85 -5.86 -1.33
N ARG A 19 -4.35 -6.73 -2.22
CA ARG A 19 -4.82 -6.35 -3.55
C ARG A 19 -6.03 -5.42 -3.44
N CYS A 20 -5.95 -4.26 -4.09
CA CYS A 20 -7.04 -3.29 -4.14
C CYS A 20 -8.12 -3.73 -5.14
N ARG A 21 -9.39 -3.68 -4.74
CA ARG A 21 -10.54 -3.99 -5.59
C ARG A 21 -10.72 -3.01 -6.76
N ARG A 22 -10.27 -1.76 -6.63
CA ARG A 22 -10.42 -0.73 -7.68
C ARG A 22 -9.27 -0.72 -8.68
N CYS A 23 -8.02 -0.72 -8.20
CA CYS A 23 -6.84 -0.54 -9.07
C CYS A 23 -6.00 -1.80 -9.29
N GLY A 24 -6.36 -2.93 -8.67
CA GLY A 24 -5.66 -4.21 -8.84
C GLY A 24 -4.25 -4.30 -8.23
N LYS A 25 -3.66 -3.19 -7.79
CA LYS A 25 -2.33 -3.13 -7.15
C LYS A 25 -2.37 -3.64 -5.71
N ASN A 26 -1.25 -4.20 -5.23
CA ASN A 26 -1.08 -4.62 -3.83
C ASN A 26 -0.82 -3.41 -2.91
N SER A 27 -1.78 -2.50 -2.83
CA SER A 27 -1.61 -1.19 -2.17
C SER A 27 -2.78 -0.84 -1.24
N LEU A 28 -3.74 -1.75 -1.05
CA LEU A 28 -4.83 -1.55 -0.10
C LEU A 28 -4.35 -1.88 1.30
N HIS A 29 -4.37 -0.91 2.20
CA HIS A 29 -3.98 -1.13 3.59
C HIS A 29 -5.07 -1.93 4.33
N LYS A 30 -4.72 -3.10 4.87
CA LYS A 30 -5.70 -4.03 5.47
C LYS A 30 -6.40 -3.44 6.70
N ARG A 31 -5.67 -2.75 7.57
CA ARG A 31 -6.22 -2.16 8.82
C ARG A 31 -7.01 -0.87 8.60
N HIS A 32 -6.50 0.04 7.78
CA HIS A 32 -7.13 1.34 7.51
C HIS A 32 -8.12 1.32 6.35
N HIS A 33 -8.22 0.21 5.62
CA HIS A 33 -9.10 0.04 4.46
C HIS A 33 -8.92 1.08 3.34
N GLN A 34 -7.75 1.73 3.27
CA GLN A 34 -7.44 2.78 2.30
C GLN A 34 -6.36 2.33 1.30
N CYS A 35 -6.53 2.66 0.03
CA CYS A 35 -5.56 2.33 -1.01
C CYS A 35 -4.55 3.46 -1.24
N ALA A 36 -3.27 3.16 -1.02
CA ALA A 36 -2.17 4.10 -1.23
C ALA A 36 -1.96 4.48 -2.70
N SER A 37 -2.43 3.67 -3.66
CA SER A 37 -2.29 4.02 -5.08
C SER A 37 -3.47 4.85 -5.59
N CYS A 38 -4.71 4.42 -5.35
CA CYS A 38 -5.88 5.02 -5.99
C CYS A 38 -6.84 5.78 -5.05
N GLY A 39 -6.62 5.75 -3.74
CA GLY A 39 -7.48 6.40 -2.75
C GLY A 39 -8.77 5.65 -2.39
N PHE A 40 -9.01 4.44 -2.93
CA PHE A 40 -10.18 3.62 -2.55
C PHE A 40 -10.29 3.52 -1.02
N PRO A 41 -11.45 3.81 -0.39
CA PRO A 41 -12.81 3.89 -0.95
C PRO A 41 -13.26 5.26 -1.49
N GLU A 42 -12.44 6.32 -1.42
CA GLU A 42 -12.83 7.67 -1.83
C GLU A 42 -13.41 7.72 -3.26
N ALA A 43 -14.36 8.63 -3.52
CA ALA A 43 -14.97 8.73 -4.86
C ALA A 43 -13.95 9.19 -5.93
N LYS A 44 -13.10 10.15 -5.57
CA LYS A 44 -12.05 10.66 -6.46
C LYS A 44 -10.84 9.74 -6.45
N ARG A 45 -10.19 9.57 -7.61
CA ARG A 45 -8.90 8.86 -7.68
C ARG A 45 -7.79 9.75 -7.14
N ARG A 46 -6.99 9.21 -6.23
CA ARG A 46 -5.78 9.88 -5.73
C ARG A 46 -4.80 10.14 -6.89
N LYS A 47 -4.52 11.42 -7.15
CA LYS A 47 -3.55 11.92 -8.13
C LYS A 47 -2.75 13.05 -7.48
N TYR A 48 -1.46 13.14 -7.76
CA TYR A 48 -0.58 14.18 -7.26
C TYR A 48 0.13 14.85 -8.43
N SER A 49 0.23 16.18 -8.41
CA SER A 49 0.85 16.97 -9.48
C SER A 49 2.35 16.71 -9.62
N TRP A 50 3.04 16.35 -8.53
CA TRP A 50 4.48 16.08 -8.53
C TRP A 50 4.85 14.65 -8.94
N ILE A 51 3.89 13.76 -9.14
CA ILE A 51 4.18 12.37 -9.51
C ILE A 51 4.03 12.18 -11.01
N LYS A 52 5.17 12.20 -11.72
CA LYS A 52 5.26 12.13 -13.18
C LYS A 52 4.64 10.89 -13.84
N TRP A 53 4.65 9.73 -13.17
CA TRP A 53 4.34 8.44 -13.82
C TRP A 53 2.85 8.13 -14.02
N TYR A 54 1.95 9.00 -13.57
CA TYR A 54 0.50 8.87 -13.81
C TYR A 54 -0.01 9.71 -14.99
N THR A 55 0.90 10.39 -15.70
CA THR A 55 0.64 11.03 -17.00
C THR A 55 0.83 10.01 -18.10
#